data_AF-A0A4T0ULM0-F1
#
_entry.id   AF-A0A4T0ULM0-F1
#
_cell.length_a   1.000
_cell.length_b   1.000
_cell.length_c   1.000
_cell.angle_alpha   90.00
_cell.angle_beta   90.00
_cell.angle_gamma   90.00
#
_symmetry.space_group_name_H-M   'P 1'
#
loop_
_entity.id
_entity.type
_entity.pdbx_description
1 polymer ?
#
loop_
_entity_poly.entity_id
_entity_poly.type
_entity_poly.pdbx_seq_one_letter_code
_entity_poly.pdbx_strand_id
1 'polypeptide(L)'
;MHTRGFTLIELAVTVAIVGILAAVALPAYQQYVQKARRADALSAITRVQQAQVRERGFNHHYAASLAGLSTPVPERSENGDYLLSTGVLAGQSAGSAFWVEARADVSGAQAADSACRVIRLEQVGTRSVRTPEACWR
;
A
#
# COMPACT_ATOMS: atom_id res chain seq x y z
N MET A 1 -4.70 52.89 26.94
CA MET A 1 -5.32 51.85 26.08
C MET A 1 -5.51 50.62 26.93
N HIS A 2 -6.75 50.22 27.22
CA HIS A 2 -7.03 48.95 27.93
C HIS A 2 -6.94 47.81 26.90
N THR A 3 -5.89 47.01 26.99
CA THR A 3 -5.78 45.74 26.28
C THR A 3 -6.89 44.82 26.80
N ARG A 4 -7.88 44.50 25.96
CA ARG A 4 -8.89 43.48 26.29
C ARG A 4 -8.20 42.13 26.30
N GLY A 5 -8.06 41.53 27.48
CA GLY A 5 -7.54 40.17 27.65
C GLY A 5 -8.63 39.13 27.38
N PHE A 6 -8.22 37.95 26.91
CA PHE A 6 -9.08 36.77 26.76
C PHE A 6 -9.50 36.26 28.14
N THR A 7 -10.75 35.82 28.30
CA THR A 7 -11.19 35.18 29.54
C THR A 7 -10.80 33.71 29.58
N LEU A 8 -10.59 33.18 30.78
CA LEU A 8 -10.34 31.74 30.98
C LEU A 8 -11.49 30.87 30.46
N ILE A 9 -12.73 31.37 30.55
CA ILE A 9 -13.90 30.64 30.07
C ILE A 9 -13.97 30.59 28.54
N GLU A 10 -13.61 31.68 27.85
CA GLU A 10 -13.53 31.68 26.38
C GLU A 10 -12.45 30.71 25.89
N LEU A 11 -11.30 30.66 26.57
CA LEU A 11 -10.26 29.69 26.26
C LEU A 11 -10.73 28.25 26.49
N ALA A 12 -11.41 27.97 27.60
CA ALA A 12 -11.91 26.64 27.93
C ALA A 12 -12.94 26.13 26.91
N VAL A 13 -13.88 26.98 26.48
CA VAL A 13 -14.87 26.62 25.45
C VAL A 13 -14.19 26.40 24.10
N THR A 14 -13.22 27.24 23.75
CA THR A 14 -12.48 27.10 22.48
C THR A 14 -11.72 25.78 22.42
N VAL A 15 -11.00 25.43 23.49
CA VAL A 15 -10.27 24.15 23.58
C VAL A 15 -11.22 22.96 23.53
N ALA A 16 -12.40 23.06 24.17
CA ALA A 16 -13.42 22.01 24.11
C ALA A 16 -13.92 21.77 22.68
N ILE A 17 -14.21 22.84 21.92
CA ILE A 17 -14.64 22.74 20.52
C ILE A 17 -13.54 22.12 19.66
N VAL A 18 -12.29 22.58 19.80
CA VAL A 18 -11.14 22.03 19.05
C VAL A 18 -10.93 20.56 19.38
N GLY A 19 -11.08 20.14 20.63
CA GLY A 19 -10.99 18.74 21.05
C GLY A 19 -12.01 17.85 20.35
N ILE A 20 -13.26 18.30 20.23
CA ILE A 20 -14.33 17.57 19.53
C ILE A 20 -14.00 17.44 18.03
N LEU A 21 -13.55 18.53 17.40
CA LEU A 21 -13.19 18.52 15.98
C LEU A 21 -12.00 17.58 15.72
N ALA A 22 -10.97 17.63 16.57
CA ALA A 22 -9.78 16.79 16.44
C ALA A 22 -10.10 15.30 16.56
N ALA A 23 -11.04 14.91 17.43
CA ALA A 23 -11.44 13.52 17.63
C ALA A 23 -11.99 12.87 16.35
N VAL A 24 -12.63 13.65 15.47
CA VAL A 24 -13.16 13.16 14.18
C VAL A 24 -12.15 13.37 13.05
N ALA A 25 -11.49 14.53 13.01
CA ALA A 25 -10.61 14.91 11.91
C ALA A 25 -9.33 14.07 11.84
N LEU A 26 -8.71 13.75 12.99
CA LEU A 26 -7.45 13.01 13.02
C LEU A 26 -7.55 11.58 12.46
N PRO A 27 -8.50 10.72 12.90
CA PRO A 27 -8.62 9.38 12.32
C PRO A 27 -9.00 9.41 10.84
N ALA A 28 -9.86 10.35 10.42
CA ALA A 28 -10.21 10.52 9.01
C ALA A 28 -8.99 10.91 8.15
N TYR A 29 -8.15 11.82 8.63
CA TYR A 29 -6.92 12.20 7.95
C TYR A 29 -5.92 11.03 7.88
N GLN A 30 -5.76 10.26 8.96
CA GLN A 30 -4.90 9.07 8.95
C GLN A 30 -5.37 8.04 7.92
N GLN A 31 -6.67 7.79 7.82
CA GLN A 31 -7.24 6.90 6.80
C GLN A 31 -6.98 7.41 5.38
N TYR A 32 -7.11 8.72 5.15
CA TYR A 32 -6.80 9.35 3.86
C TYR A 32 -5.34 9.13 3.45
N VAL A 33 -4.40 9.38 4.37
CA VAL A 33 -2.96 9.17 4.12
C VAL A 33 -2.66 7.69 3.88
N GLN A 34 -3.24 6.78 4.66
CA GLN A 34 -3.09 5.34 4.44
C GLN A 34 -3.61 4.93 3.05
N LYS A 35 -4.74 5.47 2.60
CA LYS A 35 -5.27 5.22 1.26
C LYS A 35 -4.30 5.70 0.17
N ALA A 36 -3.72 6.89 0.32
CA ALA A 36 -2.73 7.40 -0.62
C ALA A 36 -1.50 6.48 -0.71
N ARG A 37 -1.03 5.94 0.42
CA ARG A 37 0.09 4.97 0.44
C ARG A 37 -0.28 3.62 -0.17
N ARG A 38 -1.52 3.14 0.00
CA ARG A 38 -2.00 1.96 -0.74
C ARG A 38 -1.95 2.18 -2.24
N ALA A 39 -2.27 3.38 -2.73
CA ALA A 39 -2.17 3.68 -4.16
C ALA A 39 -0.73 3.54 -4.69
N ASP A 40 0.28 3.94 -3.91
CA ASP A 40 1.70 3.67 -4.23
C ASP A 40 1.97 2.14 -4.29
N ALA A 41 1.46 1.36 -3.34
CA ALA A 41 1.56 -0.10 -3.38
C ALA A 41 0.93 -0.70 -4.65
N LEU A 42 -0.25 -0.21 -5.07
CA LEU A 42 -0.92 -0.69 -6.29
C LEU A 42 -0.13 -0.35 -7.55
N SER A 43 0.45 0.85 -7.61
CA SER A 43 1.38 1.25 -8.68
C SER A 43 2.59 0.31 -8.73
N ALA A 44 3.18 0.05 -7.56
CA ALA A 44 4.32 -0.83 -7.42
C ALA A 44 4.02 -2.29 -7.84
N ILE A 45 2.86 -2.83 -7.44
CA ILE A 45 2.40 -4.16 -7.89
C ILE A 45 2.24 -4.18 -9.41
N THR A 46 1.65 -3.14 -9.99
CA THR A 46 1.45 -3.04 -11.44
C THR A 46 2.80 -3.05 -12.19
N ARG A 47 3.84 -2.38 -11.66
CA ARG A 47 5.19 -2.43 -12.24
C ARG A 47 5.76 -3.84 -12.25
N VAL A 48 5.66 -4.57 -11.13
CA VAL A 48 6.12 -5.96 -11.05
C VAL A 48 5.30 -6.87 -11.98
N GLN A 49 3.99 -6.68 -12.06
CA GLN A 49 3.13 -7.41 -12.99
C GLN A 49 3.58 -7.22 -14.44
N GLN A 50 3.89 -6.00 -14.86
CA GLN A 50 4.40 -5.73 -16.20
C GLN A 50 5.78 -6.38 -16.43
N ALA A 51 6.65 -6.38 -15.42
CA ALA A 51 7.94 -7.06 -15.47
C ALA A 51 7.76 -8.58 -15.64
N GLN A 52 6.82 -9.19 -14.92
CA GLN A 52 6.47 -10.60 -15.05
C GLN A 52 5.95 -10.96 -16.45
N VAL A 53 5.11 -10.09 -17.04
CA VAL A 53 4.63 -10.31 -18.42
C VAL A 53 5.79 -10.22 -19.43
N ARG A 54 6.72 -9.27 -19.26
CA ARG A 54 7.94 -9.18 -20.07
C ARG A 54 8.82 -10.42 -19.91
N GLU A 55 9.05 -10.84 -18.67
CA GLU A 55 9.83 -12.03 -18.34
C GLU A 55 9.31 -13.27 -19.06
N ARG A 56 7.99 -13.51 -18.99
CA ARG A 56 7.36 -14.61 -19.74
C ARG A 56 7.51 -14.47 -21.25
N GLY A 57 7.51 -13.24 -21.77
CA GLY A 57 7.73 -12.97 -23.19
C GLY A 57 9.11 -13.41 -23.68
N PHE A 58 10.14 -13.29 -22.85
CA PHE A 58 11.52 -13.65 -23.20
C PHE A 58 11.89 -15.09 -22.83
N ASN A 59 11.46 -15.55 -21.65
CA ASN A 59 11.96 -16.79 -21.06
C ASN A 59 10.89 -17.88 -20.94
N HIS A 60 9.66 -17.64 -21.41
CA HIS A 60 8.51 -18.57 -21.35
C HIS A 60 8.10 -19.00 -19.93
N HIS A 61 8.66 -18.40 -18.88
CA HIS A 61 8.27 -18.59 -17.49
C HIS A 61 8.12 -17.24 -16.78
N TYR A 62 7.40 -17.22 -15.66
CA TYR A 62 7.41 -16.11 -14.72
C TYR A 62 8.60 -16.26 -13.76
N ALA A 63 9.07 -15.16 -13.19
CA ALA A 63 10.15 -15.16 -12.22
C ALA A 63 9.66 -15.62 -10.84
N ALA A 64 10.47 -16.44 -10.17
CA ALA A 64 10.20 -16.90 -8.81
C ALA A 64 10.58 -15.89 -7.71
N SER A 65 11.25 -14.80 -8.08
CA SER A 65 11.66 -13.72 -7.18
C SER A 65 11.87 -12.43 -7.98
N LEU A 66 12.01 -11.29 -7.30
CA LEU A 66 12.30 -10.01 -7.96
C LEU A 66 13.66 -10.02 -8.69
N ALA A 67 14.66 -10.67 -8.10
CA ALA A 67 15.99 -10.82 -8.71
C ALA A 67 15.99 -11.69 -9.97
N GLY A 68 14.96 -12.54 -10.14
CA GLY A 68 14.78 -13.37 -11.34
C GLY A 68 14.11 -12.62 -12.50
N LEU A 69 13.74 -11.35 -12.35
CA LEU A 69 13.15 -10.56 -13.43
C LEU A 69 14.23 -9.97 -14.33
N SER A 70 14.07 -10.12 -15.64
CA SER A 70 14.97 -9.52 -16.65
C SER A 70 14.95 -7.99 -16.62
N THR A 71 13.83 -7.38 -16.24
CA THR A 71 13.75 -5.93 -15.98
C THR A 71 13.87 -5.66 -14.48
N PRO A 72 14.91 -4.94 -14.03
CA PRO A 72 15.06 -4.60 -12.62
C PRO A 72 13.85 -3.83 -12.12
N VAL A 73 13.29 -4.26 -10.99
CA VAL A 73 12.24 -3.55 -10.27
C VAL A 73 12.73 -3.30 -8.85
N PRO A 74 12.58 -2.08 -8.29
CA PRO A 74 12.95 -1.82 -6.91
C PRO A 74 12.20 -2.75 -5.95
N GLU A 75 12.87 -3.18 -4.88
CA GLU A 75 12.24 -3.99 -3.82
C GLU A 75 11.27 -3.19 -2.95
N ARG A 76 11.22 -1.86 -3.13
CA ARG A 76 10.37 -0.95 -2.38
C ARG A 76 9.39 -0.22 -3.30
N SER A 77 8.25 0.16 -2.75
CA SER A 77 7.37 1.13 -3.39
C SER A 77 8.06 2.50 -3.52
N GLU A 78 7.51 3.40 -4.32
CA GLU A 78 8.19 4.66 -4.65
C GLU A 78 8.44 5.52 -3.40
N ASN A 79 7.47 5.52 -2.47
CA ASN A 79 7.58 6.24 -1.21
C ASN A 79 8.25 5.42 -0.09
N GLY A 80 8.64 4.17 -0.37
CA GLY A 80 9.28 3.28 0.60
C GLY A 80 8.35 2.65 1.65
N ASP A 81 7.04 2.91 1.58
CA ASP A 81 6.04 2.43 2.54
C ASP A 81 5.78 0.92 2.44
N TYR A 82 6.11 0.28 1.31
CA TYR A 82 5.91 -1.15 1.08
C TYR A 82 7.16 -1.85 0.55
N LEU A 83 7.37 -3.08 1.00
CA LEU A 83 8.30 -4.06 0.46
C LEU A 83 7.58 -4.94 -0.57
N LEU A 84 8.18 -5.11 -1.74
CA LEU A 84 7.67 -5.90 -2.83
C LEU A 84 8.28 -7.29 -2.83
N SER A 85 7.47 -8.28 -3.20
CA SER A 85 7.94 -9.62 -3.51
C SER A 85 7.06 -10.23 -4.59
N THR A 86 7.58 -11.24 -5.26
CA THR A 86 6.87 -11.96 -6.31
C THR A 86 7.35 -13.41 -6.34
N GLY A 87 6.56 -14.27 -6.95
CA GLY A 87 6.91 -15.66 -7.15
C GLY A 87 5.93 -16.37 -8.05
N VAL A 88 6.20 -17.64 -8.31
CA VAL A 88 5.31 -18.54 -9.03
C VAL A 88 4.26 -19.10 -8.06
N LEU A 89 3.03 -19.28 -8.54
CA LEU A 89 1.95 -19.83 -7.72
C LEU A 89 2.19 -21.34 -7.46
N ALA A 90 2.06 -21.77 -6.20
CA ALA A 90 2.31 -23.17 -5.83
C ALA A 90 1.35 -24.12 -6.58
N GLY A 91 1.89 -25.24 -7.07
CA GLY A 91 1.12 -26.24 -7.82
C GLY A 91 0.79 -25.83 -9.26
N GLN A 92 1.32 -24.72 -9.76
CA GLN A 92 1.19 -24.28 -11.15
C GLN A 92 2.54 -24.36 -11.87
N SER A 93 2.51 -24.58 -13.18
CA SER A 93 3.73 -24.51 -14.02
C SER A 93 4.26 -23.07 -14.05
N ALA A 94 5.57 -22.89 -14.08
CA ALA A 94 6.21 -21.57 -13.99
C ALA A 94 5.76 -20.57 -15.07
N GLY A 95 5.30 -21.02 -16.24
CA GLY A 95 4.76 -20.15 -17.30
C GLY A 95 3.26 -19.88 -17.24
N SER A 96 2.55 -20.36 -16.22
CA SER A 96 1.08 -20.35 -16.17
C SER A 96 0.51 -19.38 -15.12
N ALA A 97 1.21 -19.19 -14.01
CA ALA A 97 0.73 -18.34 -12.92
C ALA A 97 1.87 -17.71 -12.11
N PHE A 98 1.61 -16.52 -11.59
CA PHE A 98 2.49 -15.83 -10.66
C PHE A 98 1.69 -15.05 -9.62
N TRP A 99 2.36 -14.59 -8.57
CA TRP A 99 1.81 -13.66 -7.61
C TRP A 99 2.77 -12.49 -7.39
N VAL A 100 2.22 -11.37 -6.96
CA VAL A 100 2.94 -10.17 -6.53
C VAL A 100 2.35 -9.72 -5.21
N GLU A 101 3.19 -9.44 -4.23
CA GLU A 101 2.80 -8.96 -2.92
C GLU A 101 3.51 -7.65 -2.62
N ALA A 102 2.75 -6.66 -2.15
CA ALA A 102 3.24 -5.49 -1.44
C ALA A 102 2.91 -5.64 0.04
N ARG A 103 3.94 -5.67 0.89
CA ARG A 103 3.83 -5.76 2.34
C ARG A 103 4.26 -4.44 2.96
N ALA A 104 3.40 -3.84 3.77
CA ALA A 104 3.73 -2.59 4.46
C ALA A 104 4.99 -2.77 5.30
N ASP A 105 5.91 -1.79 5.24
CA ASP A 105 7.10 -1.79 6.07
C ASP A 105 6.69 -1.74 7.55
N VAL A 106 7.15 -2.72 8.33
CA VAL A 106 6.83 -2.86 9.76
C VAL A 106 7.31 -1.68 10.61
N SER A 107 8.30 -0.94 10.12
CA SER A 107 8.83 0.27 10.76
C SER A 107 8.13 1.56 10.29
N GLY A 108 7.35 1.48 9.21
CA GLY A 108 6.69 2.61 8.58
C GLY A 108 5.31 2.93 9.17
N ALA A 109 4.84 4.15 8.91
CA ALA A 109 3.51 4.58 9.36
C ALA A 109 2.36 3.81 8.69
N GLN A 110 2.65 3.04 7.63
CA GLN A 110 1.69 2.13 7.01
C GLN A 110 1.49 0.83 7.81
N ALA A 111 2.36 0.50 8.78
CA ALA A 111 2.20 -0.67 9.64
C ALA A 111 0.89 -0.63 10.48
N ALA A 112 0.37 0.58 10.75
CA ALA A 112 -0.89 0.80 11.45
C ALA A 112 -2.12 0.38 10.64
N ASP A 113 -2.00 0.25 9.32
CA ASP A 113 -3.07 -0.22 8.43
C ASP A 113 -3.18 -1.74 8.47
N SER A 114 -3.72 -2.26 9.58
CA SER A 114 -3.77 -3.70 9.85
C SER A 114 -4.55 -4.50 8.80
N ALA A 115 -5.61 -3.91 8.22
CA ALA A 115 -6.44 -4.56 7.22
C ALA A 115 -5.75 -4.69 5.86
N CYS A 116 -4.91 -3.72 5.50
CA CYS A 116 -4.20 -3.66 4.21
C CYS A 116 -2.69 -3.80 4.34
N ARG A 117 -2.22 -4.46 5.40
CA ARG A 117 -0.79 -4.68 5.64
C ARG A 117 -0.12 -5.48 4.55
N VAL A 118 -0.87 -6.37 3.90
CA VAL A 118 -0.40 -7.17 2.76
C VAL A 118 -1.43 -7.02 1.65
N ILE A 119 -0.98 -6.54 0.49
CA ILE A 119 -1.80 -6.40 -0.71
C ILE A 119 -1.19 -7.33 -1.76
N ARG A 120 -1.97 -8.30 -2.23
CA ARG A 120 -1.49 -9.34 -3.13
C ARG A 120 -2.36 -9.43 -4.39
N LEU A 121 -1.68 -9.58 -5.50
CA LEU A 121 -2.23 -9.94 -6.81
C LEU A 121 -1.75 -11.33 -7.17
N GLU A 122 -2.67 -12.23 -7.50
CA GLU A 122 -2.35 -13.52 -8.11
C GLU A 122 -2.90 -13.52 -9.53
N GLN A 123 -2.09 -13.95 -10.50
CA GLN A 123 -2.46 -14.04 -11.90
C GLN A 123 -2.36 -15.49 -12.34
N VAL A 124 -3.46 -16.04 -12.86
CA VAL A 124 -3.54 -17.39 -13.43
C VAL A 124 -4.12 -17.28 -14.83
N GLY A 125 -3.26 -17.37 -15.85
CA GLY A 125 -3.64 -17.06 -17.22
C GLY A 125 -4.19 -15.64 -17.36
N THR A 126 -5.47 -15.51 -17.73
CA THR A 126 -6.17 -14.22 -17.87
C THR A 126 -6.93 -13.77 -16.62
N ARG A 127 -6.98 -14.62 -15.58
CA ARG A 127 -7.72 -14.34 -14.34
C ARG A 127 -6.79 -13.77 -13.30
N SER A 128 -7.20 -12.64 -12.73
CA SER A 128 -6.50 -12.04 -11.59
C SER A 128 -7.35 -12.11 -10.33
N VAL A 129 -6.72 -12.46 -9.21
CA VAL A 129 -7.31 -12.46 -7.87
C VAL A 129 -6.60 -11.39 -7.05
N ARG A 130 -7.38 -10.52 -6.41
CA ARG A 130 -6.91 -9.36 -5.65
C ARG A 130 -7.29 -9.53 -4.19
N THR A 131 -6.31 -9.56 -3.30
CA THR A 131 -6.54 -9.82 -1.87
C THR A 131 -5.77 -8.84 -0.99
N PRO A 132 -6.39 -8.30 0.08
CA PRO A 132 -7.82 -8.23 0.36
C PRO A 132 -8.54 -7.26 -0.59
N GLU A 133 -9.74 -7.59 -1.08
CA GLU A 133 -10.45 -6.78 -2.10
C GLU A 133 -10.63 -5.30 -1.68
N ALA A 134 -10.91 -5.04 -0.40
CA ALA A 134 -11.11 -3.70 0.12
C ALA A 134 -9.87 -2.77 -0.01
N CYS A 135 -8.69 -3.35 -0.17
CA CYS A 135 -7.42 -2.61 -0.28
C CYS A 135 -7.09 -2.17 -1.72
N TRP A 136 -7.91 -2.58 -2.69
CA TRP A 136 -7.72 -2.31 -4.12
C TRP A 136 -8.61 -1.17 -4.65
N ARG A 137 -9.20 -0.36 -3.77
CA ARG A 137 -10.13 0.75 -4.07
C ARG A 137 -9.66 2.10 -3.52
#